data_AF-A0A7J9TD95-F1
#
_entry.id   AF-A0A7J9TD95-F1
#
_cell.length_a   1.000
_cell.length_b   1.000
_cell.length_c   1.000
_cell.angle_alpha   90.00
_cell.angle_beta   90.00
_cell.angle_gamma   90.00
#
_symmetry.space_group_name_H-M   'P 1'
#
loop_
_entity.id
_entity.type
_entity.pdbx_description
1 polymer ?
#
loop_
_entity_poly.entity_id
_entity_poly.type
_entity_poly.pdbx_seq_one_letter_code
_entity_poly.pdbx_strand_id
1 'polypeptide(L)'
;MKADACSDGMFPLITNCEDISLKEILEKYKYQPKLEKRHEQFKTVYGVAPVLLKNITRVEALLFVFFIALLVQSVIEREIRLKMKKARLEGIPIYPEKRQSTSPTTDRVLNLFNNMQRHHLTDNGVLVKTFNPKLNDVQALVLDLLKIPQSVYTEYS
;
A
#
# COMPACT_ATOMS: atom_id res chain seq x y z
N MET A 1 3.89 24.17 -42.10
CA MET A 1 4.98 24.13 -41.09
C MET A 1 5.11 25.41 -40.22
N LYS A 2 4.08 26.27 -40.09
CA LYS A 2 4.08 27.39 -39.10
C LYS A 2 2.91 27.37 -38.11
N ALA A 3 1.94 26.45 -38.27
CA ALA A 3 0.80 26.32 -37.37
C ALA A 3 1.09 25.41 -36.16
N ASP A 4 1.94 24.38 -36.32
CA ASP A 4 2.24 23.40 -35.24
C ASP A 4 3.08 23.97 -34.10
N ALA A 5 3.84 25.04 -34.33
CA ALA A 5 4.69 25.66 -33.30
C ALA A 5 3.89 26.51 -32.29
N CYS A 6 2.65 26.90 -32.60
CA CYS A 6 1.80 27.65 -31.67
C CYS A 6 1.01 26.74 -30.71
N SER A 7 0.95 25.45 -30.99
CA SER A 7 0.25 24.44 -30.17
C SER A 7 1.21 23.55 -29.37
N ASP A 8 2.52 23.75 -29.52
CA ASP A 8 3.51 22.96 -28.80
C ASP A 8 3.50 23.32 -27.31
N GLY A 9 3.11 22.37 -26.47
CA GLY A 9 2.88 22.57 -25.03
C GLY A 9 1.42 22.80 -24.60
N MET A 10 0.45 22.77 -25.52
CA MET A 10 -0.97 22.78 -25.16
C MET A 10 -1.40 21.43 -24.59
N PHE A 11 -1.99 21.43 -23.39
CA PHE A 11 -2.45 20.23 -22.70
C PHE A 11 -3.98 20.20 -22.63
N PRO A 12 -4.69 19.65 -23.64
CA PRO A 12 -6.14 19.62 -23.63
C PRO A 12 -6.65 18.66 -22.56
N LEU A 13 -7.51 19.16 -21.67
CA LEU A 13 -8.20 18.37 -20.64
C LEU A 13 -9.68 18.27 -21.01
N ILE A 14 -10.19 17.03 -21.08
CA ILE A 14 -11.60 16.75 -21.30
C ILE A 14 -12.18 16.26 -19.97
N THR A 15 -13.23 16.92 -19.48
CA THR A 15 -13.89 16.55 -18.22
C THR A 15 -15.41 16.63 -18.37
N ASN A 16 -16.12 15.78 -17.61
CA ASN A 16 -17.58 15.81 -17.45
C ASN A 16 -18.00 16.48 -16.12
N CYS A 17 -17.06 17.08 -15.40
CA CYS A 17 -17.32 17.79 -14.14
C CYS A 17 -17.63 19.25 -14.45
N GLU A 18 -18.87 19.67 -14.22
CA GLU A 18 -19.32 21.05 -14.50
C GLU A 18 -19.13 21.98 -13.28
N ASP A 19 -19.07 21.43 -12.06
CA ASP A 19 -19.10 22.19 -10.80
C ASP A 19 -17.72 22.39 -10.13
N ILE A 20 -16.62 22.26 -10.88
CA ILE A 20 -15.26 22.26 -10.33
C ILE A 20 -14.40 23.31 -11.03
N SER A 21 -13.56 24.01 -10.27
CA SER A 21 -12.67 25.01 -10.84
C SER A 21 -11.59 24.39 -11.74
N LEU A 22 -11.16 25.12 -12.78
CA LEU A 22 -10.08 24.70 -13.69
C LEU A 22 -8.79 24.30 -12.96
N LYS A 23 -8.48 24.96 -11.83
CA LYS A 23 -7.33 24.64 -10.99
C LYS A 23 -7.47 23.26 -10.34
N GLU A 24 -8.63 22.96 -9.78
CA GLU A 24 -8.92 21.67 -9.16
C GLU A 24 -8.98 20.54 -10.20
N ILE A 25 -9.49 20.82 -11.41
CA ILE A 25 -9.44 19.89 -12.54
C ILE A 25 -7.99 19.55 -12.88
N LEU A 26 -7.12 20.56 -12.99
CA LEU A 26 -5.70 20.35 -13.26
C LEU A 26 -4.97 19.62 -12.12
N GLU A 27 -5.31 19.89 -10.86
CA GLU A 27 -4.76 19.19 -9.70
C GLU A 27 -5.19 17.72 -9.67
N LYS A 28 -6.48 17.42 -9.92
CA LYS A 28 -6.99 16.04 -10.05
C LYS A 28 -6.32 15.32 -11.21
N TYR A 29 -6.20 15.99 -12.36
CA TYR A 29 -5.49 15.46 -13.53
C TYR A 29 -4.01 15.16 -13.20
N LYS A 30 -3.30 16.07 -12.51
CA LYS A 30 -1.90 15.84 -12.06
C LYS A 30 -1.77 14.73 -11.00
N TYR A 31 -2.85 14.37 -10.31
CA TYR A 31 -2.89 13.19 -9.43
C TYR A 31 -3.06 11.87 -10.19
N GLN A 32 -3.61 11.89 -11.41
CA GLN A 32 -3.80 10.72 -12.27
C GLN A 32 -2.47 10.02 -12.65
N PRO A 33 -1.36 10.75 -12.92
CA PRO A 33 -0.03 10.17 -13.07
C PRO A 33 0.48 9.41 -11.84
N LYS A 34 0.02 9.70 -10.61
CA LYS A 34 0.36 8.88 -9.44
C LYS A 34 -0.35 7.52 -9.48
N LEU A 35 -1.52 7.45 -10.10
CA LEU A 35 -2.20 6.20 -10.42
C LEU A 35 -1.41 5.45 -11.51
N GLU A 36 -0.97 6.14 -12.57
CA GLU A 36 -0.19 5.55 -13.65
C GLU A 36 1.19 5.05 -13.19
N LYS A 37 1.89 5.80 -12.33
CA LYS A 37 3.18 5.38 -11.77
C LYS A 37 3.02 4.18 -10.83
N ARG A 38 1.88 4.07 -10.13
CA ARG A 38 1.51 2.86 -9.37
C ARG A 38 1.15 1.70 -10.31
N HIS A 39 0.50 1.95 -11.44
CA HIS A 39 0.24 0.95 -12.49
C HIS A 39 1.52 0.50 -13.22
N GLU A 40 2.50 1.39 -13.37
CA GLU A 40 3.81 1.10 -13.98
C GLU A 40 4.69 0.29 -13.02
N GLN A 41 4.72 0.67 -11.74
CA GLN A 41 5.29 -0.14 -10.66
C GLN A 41 4.59 -1.50 -10.56
N PHE A 42 3.27 -1.56 -10.82
CA PHE A 42 2.51 -2.79 -10.84
C PHE A 42 2.93 -3.74 -11.98
N LYS A 43 3.15 -3.21 -13.19
CA LYS A 43 3.71 -3.98 -14.32
C LYS A 43 5.11 -4.55 -14.02
N THR A 44 5.92 -3.85 -13.23
CA THR A 44 7.31 -4.25 -12.91
C THR A 44 7.43 -5.14 -11.67
N VAL A 45 6.60 -4.93 -10.64
CA VAL A 45 6.69 -5.67 -9.35
C VAL A 45 5.97 -7.02 -9.40
N TYR A 46 4.85 -7.12 -10.11
CA TYR A 46 4.08 -8.37 -10.13
C TYR A 46 4.53 -9.36 -11.20
N GLY A 47 5.27 -8.94 -12.23
CA GLY A 47 5.71 -9.85 -13.30
C GLY A 47 4.56 -10.66 -13.92
N VAL A 48 3.30 -10.23 -13.74
CA VAL A 48 2.11 -10.88 -14.26
C VAL A 48 2.03 -10.43 -15.71
N ALA A 49 2.83 -11.12 -16.51
CA ALA A 49 2.71 -11.14 -17.93
C ALA A 49 1.21 -11.19 -18.29
N PRO A 50 0.73 -10.39 -19.26
CA PRO A 50 -0.60 -10.50 -19.87
C PRO A 50 -0.88 -11.87 -20.53
N VAL A 51 -0.11 -12.90 -20.22
CA VAL A 51 0.00 -14.17 -20.93
C VAL A 51 -0.89 -15.26 -20.30
N LEU A 52 -1.42 -15.07 -19.09
CA LEU A 52 -2.20 -16.11 -18.38
C LEU A 52 -3.73 -15.89 -18.33
N LEU A 53 -4.25 -14.74 -18.78
CA LEU A 53 -5.69 -14.45 -18.73
C LEU A 53 -6.28 -14.39 -20.14
N LYS A 54 -6.91 -15.49 -20.57
CA LYS A 54 -7.52 -15.65 -21.90
C LYS A 54 -8.81 -14.84 -22.13
N ASN A 55 -9.40 -14.25 -21.09
CA ASN A 55 -10.74 -13.63 -21.16
C ASN A 55 -10.71 -12.21 -20.57
N ILE A 56 -11.24 -11.24 -21.32
CA ILE A 56 -11.36 -9.81 -20.96
C ILE A 56 -12.02 -9.62 -19.58
N THR A 57 -13.09 -10.36 -19.30
CA THR A 57 -13.80 -10.31 -18.01
C THR A 57 -12.87 -10.66 -16.84
N ARG A 58 -11.93 -11.59 -17.02
CA ARG A 58 -10.95 -11.96 -15.97
C ARG A 58 -9.91 -10.87 -15.78
N VAL A 59 -9.54 -10.16 -16.84
CA VAL A 59 -8.63 -9.00 -16.76
C VAL A 59 -9.31 -7.87 -15.99
N GLU A 60 -10.57 -7.56 -16.30
CA GLU A 60 -11.36 -6.55 -15.59
C GLU A 60 -11.54 -6.89 -14.11
N ALA A 61 -11.92 -8.13 -13.79
CA ALA A 61 -12.05 -8.58 -12.41
C ALA A 61 -10.72 -8.49 -11.65
N LEU A 62 -9.61 -8.84 -12.29
CA LEU A 62 -8.29 -8.75 -11.69
C LEU A 62 -7.90 -7.29 -11.43
N LEU A 63 -8.13 -6.38 -12.39
CA LEU A 63 -7.90 -4.94 -12.23
C LEU A 63 -8.74 -4.37 -11.08
N PHE A 64 -9.99 -4.81 -10.92
CA PHE A 64 -10.83 -4.42 -9.81
C PHE A 64 -10.28 -4.86 -8.45
N VAL A 65 -9.83 -6.12 -8.33
CA VAL A 65 -9.17 -6.61 -7.10
C VAL A 65 -7.92 -5.80 -6.79
N PHE A 66 -7.11 -5.47 -7.81
CA PHE A 66 -5.93 -4.62 -7.62
C PHE A 66 -6.30 -3.20 -7.18
N PHE A 67 -7.37 -2.63 -7.73
CA PHE A 67 -7.87 -1.34 -7.28
C PHE A 67 -8.24 -1.37 -5.78
N ILE A 68 -8.95 -2.40 -5.33
CA ILE A 68 -9.25 -2.60 -3.91
C ILE A 68 -7.96 -2.71 -3.09
N ALA A 69 -6.98 -3.51 -3.54
CA ALA A 69 -5.70 -3.63 -2.85
C ALA A 69 -4.98 -2.28 -2.71
N LEU A 70 -4.95 -1.46 -3.77
CA LEU A 70 -4.37 -0.11 -3.74
C LEU A 70 -5.11 0.84 -2.80
N LEU A 71 -6.44 0.71 -2.69
CA LEU A 71 -7.23 1.47 -1.70
C LEU A 71 -6.82 1.08 -0.28
N VAL A 72 -6.76 -0.22 0.02
CA VAL A 72 -6.34 -0.73 1.33
C VAL A 72 -4.93 -0.24 1.68
N GLN A 73 -3.98 -0.36 0.75
CA GLN A 73 -2.62 0.17 0.93
C GLN A 73 -2.62 1.68 1.23
N SER A 74 -3.44 2.44 0.50
CA SER A 74 -3.54 3.89 0.71
C SER A 74 -4.12 4.24 2.08
N VAL A 75 -5.05 3.44 2.60
CA VAL A 75 -5.62 3.60 3.95
C VAL A 75 -4.57 3.29 5.02
N ILE A 76 -3.82 2.20 4.89
CA ILE A 76 -2.75 1.80 5.82
C ILE A 76 -1.69 2.91 5.91
N GLU A 77 -1.19 3.37 4.77
CA GLU A 77 -0.20 4.45 4.71
C GLU A 77 -0.73 5.75 5.32
N ARG A 78 -1.99 6.09 5.02
CA ARG A 78 -2.63 7.30 5.56
C ARG A 78 -2.73 7.23 7.08
N GLU A 79 -3.22 6.12 7.64
CA GLU A 79 -3.40 6.00 9.10
C GLU A 79 -2.06 6.10 9.83
N ILE A 80 -1.04 5.37 9.38
CA ILE A 80 0.30 5.43 9.99
C ILE A 80 0.86 6.85 9.94
N ARG A 81 0.85 7.51 8.77
CA ARG A 81 1.41 8.87 8.64
C ARG A 81 0.65 9.89 9.46
N LEU A 82 -0.69 9.80 9.51
CA LEU A 82 -1.51 10.66 10.36
C LEU A 82 -1.19 10.47 11.83
N LYS A 83 -0.98 9.22 12.26
CA LYS A 83 -0.68 8.88 13.65
C LYS A 83 0.73 9.28 14.05
N MET A 84 1.71 9.08 13.17
CA MET A 84 3.06 9.61 13.34
C MET A 84 3.02 11.13 13.53
N LYS A 85 2.30 11.85 12.66
CA LYS A 85 2.14 13.31 12.79
C LYS A 85 1.50 13.72 14.12
N LYS A 86 0.45 13.01 14.57
CA LYS A 86 -0.20 13.26 15.87
C LYS A 86 0.74 12.99 17.06
N ALA A 87 1.55 11.94 16.96
CA ALA A 87 2.55 11.57 17.96
C ALA A 87 3.86 12.37 17.85
N ARG A 88 3.97 13.30 16.89
CA ARG A 88 5.19 14.08 16.60
C ARG A 88 6.41 13.22 16.31
N LEU A 89 6.20 12.07 15.66
CA LEU A 89 7.27 11.20 15.19
C LEU A 89 7.74 11.68 13.81
N GLU A 90 9.01 12.06 13.71
CA GLU A 90 9.62 12.44 12.42
C GLU A 90 9.91 11.22 11.54
N GLY A 91 10.09 10.04 12.14
CA GLY A 91 10.26 8.79 11.43
C GLY A 91 10.10 7.57 12.33
N ILE A 92 9.97 6.40 11.69
CA ILE A 92 9.98 5.09 12.37
C ILE A 92 11.05 4.15 11.77
N PRO A 93 11.76 3.35 12.59
CA PRO A 93 12.88 2.53 12.13
C PRO A 93 12.42 1.19 11.50
N ILE A 94 11.64 1.26 10.43
CA ILE A 94 11.00 0.08 9.80
C ILE A 94 11.88 -0.67 8.80
N TYR A 95 13.03 -0.12 8.43
CA TYR A 95 13.96 -0.79 7.52
C TYR A 95 14.81 -1.82 8.29
N PRO A 96 15.26 -2.92 7.65
CA PRO A 96 16.13 -3.92 8.28
C PRO A 96 17.38 -3.32 8.94
N GLU A 97 17.98 -2.32 8.29
CA GLU A 97 19.12 -1.53 8.78
C GLU A 97 18.74 -0.47 9.83
N LYS A 98 17.49 -0.47 10.32
CA LYS A 98 16.92 0.48 11.29
C LYS A 98 16.94 1.95 10.85
N ARG A 99 17.05 2.22 9.54
CA ARG A 99 16.90 3.57 8.99
C ARG A 99 15.52 4.12 9.34
N GLN A 100 15.45 5.40 9.64
CA GLN A 100 14.18 6.09 9.88
C GLN A 100 13.41 6.30 8.57
N SER A 101 12.14 5.92 8.57
CA SER A 101 11.20 6.21 7.49
C SER A 101 10.27 7.35 7.90
N THR A 102 10.35 8.49 7.21
CA THR A 102 9.48 9.65 7.43
C THR A 102 8.11 9.47 6.76
N SER A 103 8.02 8.58 5.77
CA SER A 103 6.80 8.27 5.03
C SER A 103 6.73 6.78 4.73
N PRO A 104 6.38 5.95 5.72
CA PRO A 104 6.22 4.49 5.55
C PRO A 104 5.29 4.14 4.38
N THR A 105 5.67 3.12 3.61
CA THR A 105 4.81 2.51 2.57
C THR A 105 4.17 1.24 3.13
N THR A 106 3.03 0.82 2.56
CA THR A 106 2.37 -0.41 3.01
C THR A 106 3.27 -1.63 2.87
N ASP A 107 4.00 -1.74 1.76
CA ASP A 107 4.97 -2.82 1.54
C ASP A 107 5.96 -2.94 2.71
N ARG A 108 6.54 -1.82 3.18
CA ARG A 108 7.50 -1.84 4.29
C ARG A 108 6.84 -2.20 5.62
N VAL A 109 5.63 -1.70 5.84
CA VAL A 109 4.83 -2.02 7.03
C VAL A 109 4.52 -3.51 7.09
N LEU A 110 4.10 -4.13 5.98
CA LEU A 110 3.82 -5.56 5.92
C LEU A 110 5.10 -6.40 6.04
N ASN A 111 6.17 -6.00 5.33
CA ASN A 111 7.45 -6.70 5.35
C ASN A 111 8.07 -6.77 6.76
N LEU A 112 7.78 -5.80 7.64
CA LEU A 112 8.20 -5.83 9.04
C LEU A 112 7.67 -7.06 9.81
N PHE A 113 6.54 -7.64 9.38
CA PHE A 113 5.91 -8.79 10.00
C PHE A 113 6.12 -10.11 9.24
N ASN A 114 6.82 -10.12 8.09
CA ASN A 114 6.98 -11.33 7.26
C ASN A 114 7.60 -12.53 8.00
N ASN A 115 8.47 -12.27 8.98
CA ASN A 115 9.16 -13.31 9.74
C ASN A 115 8.43 -13.70 11.04
N MET A 116 7.22 -13.19 11.27
CA MET A 116 6.40 -13.59 12.42
C MET A 116 5.90 -15.01 12.20
N GLN A 117 6.25 -15.90 13.13
CA GLN A 117 5.91 -17.32 13.04
C GLN A 117 5.30 -17.80 14.36
N ARG A 118 4.29 -18.66 14.24
CA ARG A 118 3.73 -19.41 15.35
C ARG A 118 4.04 -20.88 15.14
N HIS A 119 4.53 -21.54 16.17
CA HIS A 119 4.84 -22.96 16.10
C HIS A 119 3.86 -23.75 16.95
N HIS A 120 3.31 -24.82 16.38
CA HIS A 120 2.47 -25.78 17.08
C HIS A 120 3.27 -27.07 17.27
N LEU A 121 3.44 -27.51 18.52
CA LEU A 121 3.95 -28.82 18.86
C LEU A 121 2.78 -29.76 19.03
N THR A 122 2.76 -30.80 18.20
CA THR A 122 1.74 -31.85 18.22
C THR A 122 2.37 -33.18 18.54
N ASP A 123 1.73 -33.97 19.38
CA ASP A 123 2.09 -35.36 19.68
C ASP A 123 0.90 -36.25 19.32
N ASN A 124 1.12 -37.24 18.47
CA ASN A 124 0.06 -38.12 17.94
C ASN A 124 -1.19 -37.38 17.41
N GLY A 125 -0.98 -36.21 16.78
CA GLY A 125 -2.06 -35.37 16.24
C GLY A 125 -2.79 -34.50 17.28
N VAL A 126 -2.44 -34.61 18.56
CA VAL A 126 -2.97 -33.76 19.63
C VAL A 126 -2.04 -32.55 19.81
N LEU A 127 -2.61 -31.34 19.84
CA LEU A 127 -1.85 -30.12 20.13
C LEU A 127 -1.36 -30.15 21.59
N VAL A 128 -0.05 -30.26 21.77
CA VAL A 128 0.60 -30.28 23.09
C VAL A 128 0.95 -28.86 23.53
N LYS A 129 1.45 -28.03 22.60
CA LYS A 129 1.92 -26.69 22.94
C LYS A 129 1.89 -25.75 21.74
N THR A 130 1.52 -24.50 21.98
CA THR A 130 1.66 -23.41 21.02
C THR A 130 2.77 -22.47 21.48
N PHE A 131 3.71 -22.17 20.59
CA PHE A 131 4.72 -21.14 20.78
C PHE A 131 4.28 -19.90 20.01
N ASN A 132 3.75 -18.93 20.75
CA ASN A 132 3.32 -17.66 20.19
C ASN A 132 4.51 -16.80 19.77
N PRO A 133 4.37 -16.02 18.68
CA PRO A 133 5.42 -15.10 18.27
C PRO A 133 5.62 -14.00 19.33
N LYS A 134 6.85 -13.50 19.41
CA LYS A 134 7.18 -12.32 20.22
C LYS A 134 7.36 -11.12 19.31
N LEU A 135 6.63 -10.04 19.61
CA LEU A 135 6.78 -8.77 18.91
C LEU A 135 8.04 -8.05 19.40
N ASN A 136 8.77 -7.43 18.48
CA ASN A 136 9.81 -6.46 18.83
C ASN A 136 9.22 -5.05 19.00
N ASP A 137 10.02 -4.13 19.54
CA ASP A 137 9.57 -2.75 19.83
C ASP A 137 9.06 -2.01 18.59
N VAL A 138 9.66 -2.23 17.42
CA VAL A 138 9.24 -1.59 16.17
C VAL A 138 7.91 -2.15 15.68
N GLN A 139 7.72 -3.46 15.77
CA GLN A 139 6.46 -4.13 15.45
C GLN A 139 5.34 -3.67 16.37
N ALA A 140 5.59 -3.62 17.69
CA ALA A 140 4.64 -3.10 18.67
C ALA A 140 4.24 -1.64 18.35
N LEU A 141 5.23 -0.77 18.11
CA LEU A 141 4.98 0.62 17.71
C LEU A 141 4.11 0.72 16.45
N VAL A 142 4.40 -0.08 15.42
CA VAL A 142 3.62 -0.07 14.17
C VAL A 142 2.19 -0.55 14.39
N LEU A 143 1.97 -1.58 15.22
CA LEU A 143 0.64 -2.05 15.58
C LEU A 143 -0.14 -0.97 16.36
N ASP A 144 0.50 -0.28 17.30
CA ASP A 144 -0.10 0.82 18.05
C ASP A 144 -0.50 1.99 17.14
N LEU A 145 0.36 2.34 16.17
CA LEU A 145 0.05 3.36 15.15
C LEU A 145 -1.15 2.95 14.27
N LEU A 146 -1.27 1.67 13.94
CA LEU A 146 -2.41 1.11 13.20
C LEU A 146 -3.64 0.83 14.07
N LYS A 147 -3.54 1.00 15.40
CA LYS A 147 -4.55 0.60 16.40
C LYS A 147 -4.93 -0.88 16.32
N ILE A 148 -3.97 -1.74 15.98
CA ILE A 148 -4.17 -3.18 15.98
C ILE A 148 -3.70 -3.70 17.34
N PRO A 149 -4.56 -4.36 18.13
CA PRO A 149 -4.14 -4.95 19.40
C PRO A 149 -3.01 -5.97 19.18
N GLN A 150 -1.96 -5.89 19.99
CA GLN A 150 -0.83 -6.82 19.93
C GLN A 150 -1.26 -8.28 20.15
N SER A 151 -2.32 -8.49 20.95
CA SER A 151 -2.94 -9.80 21.22
C SER A 151 -3.40 -10.54 19.95
N VAL A 152 -3.71 -9.82 18.85
CA VAL A 152 -4.01 -10.44 17.55
C VAL A 152 -2.86 -11.35 17.08
N TYR A 153 -1.62 -10.96 17.36
CA TYR A 153 -0.44 -11.74 17.02
C TYR A 153 0.00 -12.67 18.15
N THR A 154 -0.13 -12.24 19.42
CA THR A 154 0.51 -12.90 20.57
C THR A 154 -0.37 -13.86 21.36
N GLU A 155 -1.71 -13.76 21.28
CA GLU A 155 -2.62 -14.42 22.23
C GLU A 155 -3.75 -15.23 21.60
N TYR A 156 -3.80 -15.32 20.27
CA TYR A 156 -4.87 -16.05 19.59
C TYR A 156 -4.91 -17.53 20.01
N SER A 157 -5.96 -17.92 20.74
CA SER A 157 -6.24 -19.30 21.19
C SER A 157 -7.33 -19.93 20.34
#